data_AF-A0A418GGU8-F1
#
_entry.id   AF-A0A418GGU8-F1
#
_cell.length_a   1.000
_cell.length_b   1.000
_cell.length_c   1.000
_cell.angle_alpha   90.00
_cell.angle_beta   90.00
_cell.angle_gamma   90.00
#
_symmetry.space_group_name_H-M   'P 1'
#
loop_
_entity.id
_entity.type
_entity.pdbx_description
1 polymer ?
#
loop_
_entity_poly.entity_id
_entity_poly.type
_entity_poly.pdbx_seq_one_letter_code
_entity_poly.pdbx_strand_id
1 'polypeptide(L)'
;MIGIYSPGIWRIPHLEKFLAQPCQKLSLLRPVPQEVNAIAVWGHRPSAAKPVAIAKAAGKPVIRLEDGFVRSLDLGVNGEPPLSLVVDDCGIYYDASKPSAL
;
A
#
# COMPACT_ATOMS: atom_id res chain seq x y z
N MET A 1 2.20 -13.11 1.35
CA MET A 1 2.04 -12.24 0.16
C MET A 1 1.32 -10.97 0.58
N ILE A 2 1.65 -9.83 -0.02
CA ILE A 2 0.94 -8.57 0.27
C ILE A 2 -0.27 -8.45 -0.66
N GLY A 3 -1.45 -8.29 -0.07
CA GLY A 3 -2.71 -8.13 -0.80
C GLY A 3 -2.96 -6.69 -1.23
N ILE A 4 -3.32 -6.48 -2.50
CA ILE A 4 -3.54 -5.16 -3.09
C ILE A 4 -4.93 -5.05 -3.71
N TYR A 5 -5.77 -4.15 -3.18
CA TYR A 5 -7.07 -3.83 -3.80
C TYR A 5 -6.98 -2.70 -4.83
N SER A 6 -6.08 -1.73 -4.62
CA SER A 6 -6.01 -0.52 -5.44
C SER A 6 -5.44 -0.81 -6.83
N PRO A 7 -6.15 -0.48 -7.93
CA PRO A 7 -5.59 -0.55 -9.27
C PRO A 7 -4.41 0.42 -9.50
N GLY A 8 -4.35 1.51 -8.72
CA GLY A 8 -3.22 2.45 -8.76
C GLY A 8 -1.94 1.80 -8.25
N ILE A 9 -2.01 1.22 -7.05
CA ILE A 9 -0.87 0.51 -6.44
C ILE A 9 -0.46 -0.68 -7.33
N TRP A 10 -1.43 -1.45 -7.82
CA TRP A 10 -1.16 -2.62 -8.67
C TRP A 10 -0.43 -2.30 -9.98
N ARG A 11 -0.52 -1.05 -10.46
CA ARG A 11 0.16 -0.61 -11.69
C ARG A 11 1.56 -0.07 -11.44
N ILE A 12 2.01 0.07 -10.20
CA ILE A 12 3.37 0.52 -9.89
C ILE A 12 4.37 -0.50 -10.45
N PRO A 13 5.27 -0.10 -11.37
CA PRO A 13 6.31 -0.97 -11.88
C PRO A 13 7.19 -1.49 -10.74
N HIS A 14 7.56 -2.76 -10.80
CA HIS A 14 8.44 -3.40 -9.81
C HIS A 14 7.93 -3.33 -8.36
N LEU A 15 6.60 -3.24 -8.13
CA LEU A 15 6.01 -3.16 -6.79
C LEU A 15 6.56 -4.21 -5.81
N GLU A 16 6.71 -5.46 -6.24
CA GLU A 16 7.26 -6.54 -5.39
C GLU A 16 8.71 -6.29 -4.96
N LYS A 17 9.49 -5.54 -5.76
CA LYS A 17 10.85 -5.13 -5.39
C LYS A 17 10.81 -4.05 -4.31
N PHE A 18 9.89 -3.09 -4.41
CA PHE A 18 9.69 -2.09 -3.35
C PHE A 18 9.24 -2.73 -2.04
N LEU A 19 8.34 -3.72 -2.11
CA LEU A 19 7.77 -4.35 -0.91
C LEU A 19 8.58 -5.56 -0.40
N ALA A 20 9.65 -5.94 -1.09
CA ALA A 20 10.49 -7.10 -0.81
C ALA A 20 9.72 -8.43 -0.64
N GLN A 21 8.49 -8.51 -1.15
CA GLN A 21 7.58 -9.64 -0.99
C GLN A 21 6.67 -9.79 -2.21
N PRO A 22 6.22 -11.02 -2.54
CA PRO A 22 5.24 -11.23 -3.60
C PRO A 22 3.91 -10.52 -3.30
N CYS A 23 3.28 -10.00 -4.35
CA CYS A 23 2.03 -9.26 -4.27
C CYS A 23 0.88 -10.00 -4.96
N GLN A 24 -0.32 -9.89 -4.41
CA GLN A 24 -1.52 -10.50 -4.97
C GLN A 24 -2.62 -9.46 -5.14
N LYS A 25 -3.14 -9.36 -6.36
CA LYS A 25 -4.31 -8.50 -6.63
C LYS A 25 -5.54 -9.11 -5.99
N LEU A 26 -6.23 -8.33 -5.17
CA LEU A 26 -7.45 -8.75 -4.48
C LEU A 26 -8.69 -8.20 -5.17
N SER A 27 -9.82 -8.88 -4.94
CA SER A 27 -11.14 -8.47 -5.42
C SER A 27 -12.08 -8.34 -4.24
N LEU A 28 -12.93 -7.31 -4.24
CA LEU A 28 -13.95 -7.11 -3.21
C LEU A 28 -15.06 -8.18 -3.28
N LEU A 29 -15.10 -8.97 -4.35
CA LEU A 29 -16.07 -10.05 -4.57
C LEU A 29 -15.59 -11.41 -4.04
N ARG A 30 -14.36 -11.49 -3.52
CA ARG A 30 -13.76 -12.73 -3.02
C ARG A 30 -13.23 -12.51 -1.60
N PRO A 31 -13.22 -13.56 -0.76
CA PRO A 31 -12.56 -13.49 0.53
C PRO A 31 -11.06 -13.22 0.38
N VAL A 32 -10.43 -12.68 1.42
CA VAL A 32 -8.98 -12.53 1.47
C VAL A 32 -8.34 -13.93 1.53
N PRO A 33 -7.45 -14.28 0.58
CA PRO A 33 -6.77 -15.58 0.59
C PRO A 33 -5.91 -15.78 1.85
N GLN A 34 -5.73 -17.03 2.27
CA GLN A 34 -4.99 -17.34 3.50
C GLN A 34 -3.50 -16.97 3.41
N GLU A 35 -2.91 -17.10 2.23
CA GLU A 35 -1.52 -16.77 1.89
C GLU A 35 -1.21 -15.26 1.96
N VAL A 36 -2.24 -14.41 2.02
CA VAL A 36 -2.10 -12.98 2.25
C VAL A 36 -1.79 -12.73 3.71
N ASN A 37 -0.61 -12.18 3.99
CA ASN A 37 -0.14 -11.90 5.35
C ASN A 37 -0.28 -10.42 5.76
N ALA A 38 -0.50 -9.51 4.79
CA ALA A 38 -0.76 -8.09 5.01
C ALA A 38 -1.57 -7.51 3.85
N ILE A 39 -2.27 -6.39 4.06
CA ILE A 39 -2.95 -5.64 3.00
C ILE A 39 -2.33 -4.26 2.87
N ALA A 40 -1.89 -3.88 1.68
CA ALA A 40 -1.33 -2.56 1.44
C ALA A 40 -2.38 -1.57 0.89
N VAL A 41 -2.30 -0.33 1.37
CA VAL A 41 -3.18 0.79 1.01
C VAL A 41 -2.35 2.05 0.76
N TRP A 42 -2.93 3.05 0.10
CA TRP A 42 -2.23 4.31 -0.17
C TRP A 42 -2.62 5.38 0.86
N GLY A 43 -1.70 5.69 1.77
CA GLY A 43 -1.89 6.65 2.85
C GLY A 43 -3.24 6.51 3.57
N HIS A 44 -3.87 7.66 3.87
CA HIS A 44 -5.21 7.78 4.42
C HIS A 44 -6.28 8.16 3.40
N ARG A 45 -6.07 7.85 2.10
CA ARG A 45 -7.07 8.16 1.07
C ARG A 45 -8.42 7.53 1.41
N PRO A 46 -9.57 8.16 1.07
CA PRO A 46 -10.88 7.57 1.31
C PRO A 46 -11.05 6.16 0.72
N SER A 47 -10.40 5.88 -0.43
CA SER A 47 -10.37 4.57 -1.06
C SER A 47 -9.69 3.47 -0.22
N ALA A 48 -8.86 3.84 0.77
CA ALA A 48 -8.23 2.91 1.69
C ALA A 48 -9.20 2.41 2.78
N ALA A 49 -10.30 3.12 3.07
CA ALA A 49 -11.18 2.80 4.20
C ALA A 49 -11.74 1.37 4.15
N LYS A 50 -12.23 0.94 2.98
CA LYS A 50 -12.78 -0.42 2.80
C LYS A 50 -11.71 -1.51 2.88
N PRO A 51 -10.57 -1.43 2.17
CA PRO A 51 -9.45 -2.35 2.37
C PRO A 51 -8.95 -2.44 3.82
N VAL A 52 -8.86 -1.31 4.53
CA VAL A 52 -8.47 -1.27 5.95
C VAL A 52 -9.49 -2.03 6.82
N ALA A 53 -10.78 -1.81 6.60
CA ALA A 53 -11.83 -2.53 7.33
C ALA A 53 -11.76 -4.04 7.07
N ILE A 54 -11.55 -4.45 5.82
CA ILE A 54 -11.39 -5.86 5.44
C ILE A 54 -10.14 -6.47 6.10
N ALA A 55 -9.00 -5.76 6.08
CA ALA A 55 -7.78 -6.23 6.72
C ALA A 55 -7.98 -6.46 8.22
N LYS A 56 -8.60 -5.49 8.91
CA LYS A 56 -8.94 -5.60 10.33
C LYS A 56 -9.87 -6.77 10.62
N ALA A 57 -10.94 -6.93 9.83
CA ALA A 57 -11.88 -8.04 9.98
C ALA A 57 -11.22 -9.41 9.75
N ALA A 58 -10.22 -9.48 8.87
CA ALA A 58 -9.44 -10.68 8.59
C ALA A 58 -8.23 -10.88 9.53
N GLY A 59 -8.03 -10.00 10.52
CA GLY A 59 -6.87 -10.05 11.41
C GLY A 59 -5.52 -9.86 10.70
N LYS A 60 -5.51 -9.14 9.57
CA LYS A 60 -4.30 -8.88 8.77
C LYS A 60 -3.78 -7.46 9.03
N PRO A 61 -2.46 -7.26 9.18
CA PRO A 61 -1.86 -5.94 9.28
C PRO A 61 -2.12 -5.10 8.02
N VAL A 62 -2.12 -3.78 8.21
CA VAL A 62 -2.26 -2.79 7.15
C VAL A 62 -0.91 -2.12 6.93
N ILE A 63 -0.41 -2.20 5.71
CA ILE A 63 0.79 -1.46 5.28
C ILE A 63 0.30 -0.20 4.54
N ARG A 64 0.77 0.98 4.93
CA ARG A 64 0.49 2.24 4.23
C ARG A 64 1.68 2.57 3.34
N LEU A 65 1.36 2.76 2.07
CA LEU A 65 2.28 3.18 1.03
C LEU A 65 2.08 4.66 0.75
N GLU A 66 3.18 5.34 0.44
CA GLU A 66 3.19 6.66 -0.17
C GLU A 66 4.37 6.80 -1.12
N ASP A 67 4.35 7.85 -1.93
CA ASP A 67 5.51 8.28 -2.70
C ASP A 67 6.70 8.51 -1.75
N GLY A 68 7.88 8.02 -2.16
CA GLY A 68 9.10 8.32 -1.43
C GLY A 68 9.50 9.79 -1.56
N PHE A 69 10.24 10.30 -0.57
CA PHE A 69 10.68 11.70 -0.54
C PHE A 69 11.47 12.10 -1.80
N VAL A 70 12.22 11.17 -2.40
CA VAL A 70 12.86 11.33 -3.70
C VAL A 70 12.10 10.48 -4.72
N ARG A 71 11.05 11.07 -5.31
CA ARG A 71 10.04 10.31 -6.05
C ARG A 71 10.49 9.88 -7.45
N SER A 72 10.95 10.79 -8.29
CA SER A 72 11.11 10.54 -9.74
C SER A 72 11.86 11.68 -10.43
N LEU A 73 12.24 11.49 -11.70
CA LEU A 73 12.90 12.53 -12.51
C LEU A 73 11.92 13.59 -13.06
N ASP A 74 10.63 13.25 -13.16
CA ASP A 74 9.54 14.17 -13.52
C ASP A 74 8.33 13.96 -12.59
N LEU A 75 7.29 14.77 -12.70
CA LEU A 75 6.11 14.74 -11.84
C LEU A 75 5.27 13.48 -12.05
N GLY A 76 4.67 12.99 -10.96
CA GLY A 76 3.75 11.85 -11.02
C GLY A 76 2.49 12.10 -11.85
N VAL A 77 2.06 13.36 -11.98
CA VAL A 77 0.93 13.74 -12.84
C VAL A 77 1.22 13.50 -14.33
N ASN A 78 2.49 13.46 -14.73
CA ASN A 78 2.93 13.14 -16.08
C ASN A 78 3.05 11.63 -16.31
N GLY A 79 2.71 10.81 -15.31
CA GLY A 79 2.77 9.35 -15.38
C GLY A 79 4.12 8.76 -15.03
N GLU A 80 5.09 9.57 -14.57
CA GLU A 80 6.42 9.09 -14.21
C GLU A 80 6.33 8.14 -12.99
N PRO A 81 6.84 6.90 -13.10
CA PRO A 81 6.78 5.92 -12.02
C PRO A 81 7.66 6.34 -10.84
N PRO A 82 7.33 5.91 -9.61
CA PRO A 82 8.17 6.18 -8.45
C PRO A 82 9.48 5.37 -8.53
N LEU A 83 10.59 6.03 -8.20
CA LEU A 83 11.92 5.46 -7.96
C LEU A 83 12.12 5.08 -6.49
N SER A 84 11.34 5.67 -5.58
CA SER A 84 11.31 5.30 -4.17
C SER A 84 9.87 5.31 -3.64
N LEU A 85 9.62 4.49 -2.62
CA LEU A 85 8.31 4.29 -2.01
C LEU A 85 8.47 4.24 -0.49
N VAL A 86 7.62 4.96 0.24
CA VAL A 86 7.48 4.76 1.69
C VAL A 86 6.65 3.52 1.94
N VAL A 87 7.10 2.67 2.85
CA VAL A 87 6.41 1.46 3.31
C VAL A 87 6.33 1.53 4.82
N ASP A 88 5.14 1.83 5.36
CA ASP A 88 4.93 2.02 6.80
C ASP A 88 3.89 1.02 7.32
N ASP A 89 4.27 0.19 8.29
CA ASP A 89 3.40 -0.81 8.94
C ASP A 89 2.86 -0.36 10.30
N CYS A 90 3.23 0.83 10.77
CA CYS A 90 2.81 1.42 12.04
C CYS A 90 1.77 2.53 11.84
N GLY A 91 2.02 3.43 10.89
CA GLY A 91 1.26 4.64 10.63
C GLY A 91 1.53 5.16 9.23
N ILE A 92 1.80 6.46 9.10
CA ILE A 92 2.37 7.08 7.91
C ILE A 92 3.03 8.39 8.32
N TYR A 93 4.18 8.73 7.74
CA TYR A 93 5.05 9.85 8.19
C TYR A 93 4.39 11.23 8.33
N TYR A 94 3.31 11.52 7.58
CA TYR A 94 2.63 12.81 7.66
C TYR A 94 1.51 12.86 8.71
N ASP A 95 1.08 11.70 9.24
CA ASP A 95 0.03 11.65 10.26
C ASP A 95 0.65 11.83 11.65
N ALA A 96 0.79 13.09 12.06
CA ALA A 96 1.32 13.44 13.38
C ALA A 96 0.39 13.06 14.56
N SER A 97 -0.81 12.52 14.32
CA SER A 97 -1.72 12.11 15.40
C SER A 97 -1.36 10.76 16.03
N LYS A 98 -0.46 10.00 15.40
CA LYS A 98 -0.09 8.63 15.80
C LYS A 98 1.38 8.36 15.49
N PRO A 99 2.00 7.36 16.15
CA PRO A 99 3.32 6.89 15.76
C PRO A 99 3.35 6.42 14.30
N SER A 100 4.53 6.54 13.70
CA SER A 100 4.88 6.04 12.38
C SER A 100 6.19 5.25 12.46
N ALA A 101 6.57 4.56 11.38
CA ALA A 101 7.84 3.83 11.35
C ALA A 101 9.09 4.72 11.13
N LEU A 102 8.89 6.03 10.83
CA LEU A 102 9.94 7.04 10.70
C LEU A 102 10.43 7.52 12.07
#